data_AF-A0A9P5PRB2-F1
#
_entry.id   AF-A0A9P5PRB2-F1
#
_cell.length_a   1.000
_cell.length_b   1.000
_cell.length_c   1.000
_cell.angle_alpha   90.00
_cell.angle_beta   90.00
_cell.angle_gamma   90.00
#
_symmetry.space_group_name_H-M   'P 1'
#
loop_
_entity.id
_entity.type
_entity.pdbx_description
1 polymer ?
#
loop_
_entity_poly.entity_id
_entity_poly.type
_entity_poly.pdbx_seq_one_letter_code
_entity_poly.pdbx_strand_id
1 'polypeptide(L)'
;PWAQPAGRLALDQYYKLLRAPEEIARLNKEIRSLVTYIHEETAYIRLKADEVQKTDPLLAIQVEKHGWERGCCNDMHLIRLKKLEKMPGFTGTLIPG
;
A
#
# COMPACT_ATOMS: atom_id res chain seq x y z
N PRO A 1 -15.00 28.13 26.09
CA PRO A 1 -14.27 26.84 26.30
C PRO A 1 -13.79 26.14 25.00
N TRP A 2 -13.95 26.71 23.81
CA TRP A 2 -13.51 26.12 22.53
C TRP A 2 -12.03 26.36 22.18
N ALA A 3 -11.40 27.36 22.81
CA ALA A 3 -9.98 27.69 22.60
C ALA A 3 -9.01 26.90 23.51
N GLN A 4 -9.53 26.10 24.44
CA GLN A 4 -8.72 25.32 25.38
C GLN A 4 -8.12 24.09 24.67
N PRO A 5 -6.80 23.82 24.77
CA PRO A 5 -6.16 22.70 24.10
C PRO A 5 -6.81 21.33 24.41
N ALA A 6 -7.19 21.10 25.67
CA ALA A 6 -7.85 19.87 26.08
C ALA A 6 -9.21 19.65 25.39
N GLY A 7 -9.99 20.72 25.22
CA GLY A 7 -11.29 20.66 24.53
C GLY A 7 -11.14 20.31 23.05
N ARG A 8 -10.11 20.84 22.37
CA ARG A 8 -9.81 20.49 20.97
C ARG A 8 -9.42 19.03 20.82
N LEU A 9 -8.53 18.53 21.68
CA LEU A 9 -8.10 17.13 21.65
C LEU A 9 -9.27 16.16 21.88
N ALA A 10 -10.17 16.48 22.81
CA ALA A 10 -11.36 15.68 23.07
C ALA A 10 -12.32 15.66 21.85
N LEU A 11 -12.53 16.81 21.22
CA LEU A 11 -13.35 16.90 19.99
C LEU A 11 -12.70 16.12 18.83
N ASP A 12 -11.39 16.23 18.64
CA ASP A 12 -10.67 15.50 17.60
C ASP A 12 -10.78 13.99 17.80
N GLN A 13 -10.65 13.51 19.04
CA GLN A 13 -10.84 12.08 19.37
C GLN A 13 -12.28 11.64 19.11
N TYR A 14 -13.26 12.44 19.53
CA TYR A 14 -14.67 12.16 19.31
C TYR A 14 -14.98 12.01 17.81
N TYR A 15 -14.54 12.96 16.98
CA TYR A 15 -14.79 12.90 15.54
C TYR A 15 -13.99 11.80 14.83
N LYS A 16 -12.78 11.46 15.31
CA LYS A 16 -12.04 10.28 14.81
C LYS A 16 -12.80 8.99 15.04
N LEU A 17 -13.39 8.81 16.22
CA LEU A 17 -14.21 7.64 16.53
C LEU A 17 -15.49 7.62 15.70
N LEU A 18 -16.17 8.76 15.59
CA LEU A 18 -17.41 8.90 14.82
C LEU A 18 -17.21 8.54 13.34
N ARG A 19 -16.09 8.96 12.76
CA ARG A 19 -15.79 8.77 11.33
C ARG A 19 -14.96 7.53 11.00
N ALA A 20 -14.56 6.75 12.01
CA ALA A 20 -13.80 5.52 11.81
C ALA A 20 -14.45 4.54 10.80
N PRO A 21 -15.79 4.36 10.76
CA PRO A 21 -16.41 3.48 9.77
C PRO A 21 -16.22 3.95 8.31
N GLU A 22 -16.27 5.25 8.07
CA GLU A 22 -16.03 5.87 6.76
C GLU A 22 -14.58 5.64 6.33
N GLU A 23 -13.65 5.82 7.27
CA GLU A 23 -12.23 5.61 7.06
C GLU A 23 -11.93 4.14 6.71
N ILE A 24 -12.54 3.18 7.42
CA ILE A 24 -12.39 1.75 7.11
C ILE A 24 -12.85 1.46 5.67
N ALA A 25 -14.01 1.99 5.26
CA ALA A 25 -14.52 1.80 3.90
C ALA A 25 -13.60 2.41 2.82
N ARG A 26 -12.98 3.56 3.10
CA ARG A 26 -12.00 4.18 2.20
C ARG A 26 -10.72 3.35 2.12
N LEU A 27 -10.17 2.98 3.27
CA LEU A 27 -8.94 2.19 3.37
C LEU A 27 -9.08 0.83 2.69
N ASN A 28 -10.24 0.17 2.74
CA ASN A 28 -10.46 -1.08 2.01
C ASN A 28 -10.26 -0.93 0.49
N LYS A 29 -10.63 0.22 -0.09
CA LYS A 29 -10.39 0.52 -1.51
C LYS A 29 -8.90 0.80 -1.77
N GLU A 30 -8.28 1.61 -0.93
CA GLU A 30 -6.85 1.96 -1.04
C GLU A 30 -5.95 0.72 -0.89
N ILE A 31 -6.26 -0.18 0.04
CA ILE A 31 -5.56 -1.46 0.21
C ILE A 31 -5.61 -2.27 -1.09
N ARG A 32 -6.80 -2.40 -1.69
CA ARG A 32 -6.95 -3.13 -2.95
C ARG A 32 -6.15 -2.48 -4.07
N SER A 33 -6.23 -1.15 -4.22
CA SER A 33 -5.46 -0.41 -5.22
C SER A 33 -3.95 -0.53 -5.01
N LEU A 34 -3.48 -0.50 -3.75
CA LEU A 34 -2.07 -0.69 -3.44
C LEU A 34 -1.60 -2.10 -3.82
N VAL A 35 -2.40 -3.12 -3.57
CA VAL A 35 -2.06 -4.50 -3.97
C VAL A 35 -2.03 -4.64 -5.49
N THR A 36 -3.00 -4.08 -6.22
CA THR A 36 -2.97 -4.01 -7.69
C THR A 36 -1.69 -3.34 -8.17
N TYR A 37 -1.38 -2.15 -7.64
CA TYR A 37 -0.18 -1.40 -8.00
C TYR A 37 1.11 -2.21 -7.81
N ILE A 38 1.27 -2.86 -6.65
CA ILE A 38 2.45 -3.69 -6.36
C ILE A 38 2.58 -4.84 -7.37
N HIS A 39 1.46 -5.49 -7.69
CA HIS A 39 1.43 -6.60 -8.66
C HIS A 39 1.82 -6.13 -10.06
N GLU A 40 1.19 -5.06 -10.54
CA GLU A 40 1.42 -4.48 -11.86
C GLU A 40 2.84 -3.92 -12.00
N GLU A 41 3.34 -3.20 -11.00
CA GLU A 41 4.71 -2.68 -10.98
C GLU A 41 5.73 -3.80 -11.09
N THR A 42 5.54 -4.88 -10.31
CA THR A 42 6.45 -6.04 -10.34
C THR A 42 6.47 -6.71 -11.71
N ALA A 43 5.30 -6.88 -12.34
CA ALA A 43 5.19 -7.45 -13.67
C ALA A 43 5.80 -6.52 -14.74
N TYR A 44 5.55 -5.22 -14.63
CA TYR A 44 6.04 -4.21 -15.56
C TYR A 44 7.56 -4.11 -15.55
N ILE A 45 8.19 -4.08 -14.37
CA ILE A 45 9.65 -3.99 -14.26
C ILE A 45 10.32 -5.22 -14.87
N ARG A 46 9.77 -6.42 -14.61
CA ARG A 46 10.28 -7.66 -15.22
C ARG A 46 10.18 -7.64 -16.75
N LEU A 47 9.00 -7.28 -17.26
CA LEU A 47 8.78 -7.16 -18.70
C LEU A 47 9.74 -6.15 -19.34
N LYS A 48 9.99 -5.01 -18.69
CA LYS A 48 10.93 -4.01 -19.19
C LYS A 48 12.38 -4.46 -19.13
N ALA A 49 12.78 -5.18 -18.08
CA ALA A 49 14.09 -5.80 -18.01
C ALA A 49 14.30 -6.78 -19.18
N ASP A 50 13.34 -7.66 -19.45
CA ASP A 50 13.39 -8.62 -20.56
C ASP A 50 13.46 -7.96 -21.95
N GLU A 51 12.75 -6.84 -22.14
CA GLU A 51 12.81 -6.05 -23.37
C GLU A 51 14.19 -5.42 -23.56
N VAL A 52 14.71 -4.76 -22.51
CA VAL A 52 15.99 -4.06 -22.54
C VAL A 52 17.16 -5.03 -22.66
N GLN A 53 17.06 -6.23 -22.08
CA GLN A 53 18.08 -7.27 -22.14
C GLN A 53 18.48 -7.64 -23.58
N LYS A 54 17.57 -7.49 -24.53
CA LYS A 54 17.80 -7.78 -25.96
C LYS A 54 18.72 -6.75 -26.63
N THR A 55 18.76 -5.52 -26.11
CA THR A 55 19.52 -4.40 -26.68
C THR A 55 20.72 -4.02 -25.84
N ASP A 56 20.55 -4.00 -24.51
CA ASP A 56 21.56 -3.60 -23.54
C ASP A 56 21.44 -4.45 -22.26
N PRO A 57 22.23 -5.53 -22.15
CA PRO A 57 22.27 -6.38 -20.97
C PRO A 57 22.67 -5.66 -19.68
N LEU A 58 23.52 -4.64 -19.75
CA LEU A 58 24.00 -3.94 -18.54
C LEU A 58 22.89 -3.05 -17.98
N LEU A 59 22.14 -2.39 -18.86
CA LEU A 59 20.98 -1.60 -18.45
C LEU A 59 19.86 -2.49 -17.88
N ALA A 60 19.62 -3.67 -18.46
CA ALA A 60 18.63 -4.61 -17.93
C ALA A 60 18.94 -5.03 -16.48
N ILE A 61 20.20 -5.33 -16.16
CA ILE A 61 20.64 -5.62 -14.79
C ILE A 61 20.35 -4.44 -13.84
N GLN A 62 20.53 -3.20 -14.30
CA GLN A 62 20.20 -2.02 -13.49
C GLN A 62 18.69 -1.87 -13.26
N VAL A 63 17.87 -2.15 -14.27
CA VAL A 63 16.40 -2.17 -14.16
C VAL A 63 15.94 -3.22 -13.16
N GLU A 64 16.49 -4.43 -13.22
CA GLU A 64 16.20 -5.50 -12.25
C GLU A 64 16.60 -5.10 -10.83
N LYS A 65 17.79 -4.52 -10.66
CA LYS A 65 18.26 -4.03 -9.36
C LYS A 65 17.29 -2.98 -8.78
N HIS A 66 16.85 -2.03 -9.61
CA HIS A 66 15.87 -1.03 -9.20
C HIS A 66 14.53 -1.70 -8.79
N GLY A 67 14.08 -2.69 -9.54
CA GLY A 67 12.91 -3.50 -9.20
C GLY A 67 13.04 -4.22 -7.87
N TRP A 68 14.21 -4.80 -7.58
CA TRP A 68 14.47 -5.50 -6.34
C TRP A 68 14.44 -4.57 -5.11
N GLU A 69 15.05 -3.39 -5.22
CA GLU A 69 15.04 -2.37 -4.15
C GLU A 69 13.61 -1.95 -3.78
N ARG A 70 12.75 -1.71 -4.79
CA ARG A 70 11.33 -1.42 -4.59
C ARG A 70 10.55 -2.63 -4.08
N GLY A 71 10.86 -3.82 -4.61
CA GLY A 71 10.27 -5.09 -4.22
C GLY A 71 10.40 -5.34 -2.72
N CYS A 72 11.56 -5.03 -2.13
CA CYS A 72 11.79 -5.17 -0.70
C CYS A 72 10.84 -4.30 0.15
N CYS A 73 10.57 -3.06 -0.27
CA CYS A 73 9.59 -2.20 0.37
C CYS A 73 8.16 -2.74 0.18
N ASN A 74 7.83 -3.15 -1.04
CA ASN A 74 6.52 -3.71 -1.38
C ASN A 74 6.23 -5.00 -0.60
N ASP A 75 7.22 -5.86 -0.39
CA ASP A 75 7.11 -7.08 0.42
C ASP A 75 6.78 -6.75 1.88
N MET A 76 7.41 -5.72 2.45
CA MET A 76 7.08 -5.25 3.79
C MET A 76 5.62 -4.77 3.87
N HIS A 77 5.13 -4.06 2.85
CA HIS A 77 3.73 -3.65 2.77
C HIS A 77 2.80 -4.87 2.70
N LEU A 78 3.08 -5.84 1.83
CA LEU A 78 2.28 -7.06 1.70
C LEU A 78 2.26 -7.87 3.00
N ILE A 79 3.37 -7.97 3.74
CA ILE A 79 3.42 -8.63 5.04
C ILE A 79 2.49 -7.94 6.04
N ARG A 80 2.49 -6.59 6.08
CA ARG A 80 1.60 -5.82 6.97
C ARG A 80 0.15 -5.98 6.58
N LEU A 81 -0.18 -5.92 5.29
CA LEU A 81 -1.53 -6.12 4.78
C LEU A 81 -2.05 -7.53 5.11
N LYS A 82 -1.22 -8.57 4.96
CA LYS A 82 -1.57 -9.95 5.36
C LYS A 82 -1.81 -10.10 6.87
N LYS A 83 -1.18 -9.26 7.70
CA LYS A 83 -1.50 -9.21 9.14
C LYS A 83 -2.84 -8.53 9.38
N LEU A 84 -3.13 -7.42 8.68
CA LEU A 84 -4.41 -6.73 8.76
C LEU A 84 -5.57 -7.63 8.35
N GLU A 85 -5.42 -8.41 7.28
CA GLU A 85 -6.44 -9.36 6.82
C GLU A 85 -6.82 -10.40 7.90
N LYS A 86 -5.88 -10.76 8.77
CA LYS A 86 -6.11 -11.68 9.89
C LYS A 86 -6.72 -11.02 11.13
N MET A 87 -6.85 -9.69 11.16
CA MET A 87 -7.40 -8.99 12.32
C MET A 87 -8.93 -9.12 12.34
N PRO A 88 -9.54 -9.29 13.53
CA PRO A 88 -10.99 -9.28 13.67
C PRO A 88 -11.54 -7.92 13.24
N GLY A 89 -12.58 -7.94 12.40
CA GLY A 89 -13.21 -6.72 11.87
C GLY A 89 -12.63 -6.21 10.55
N PHE A 90 -11.65 -6.88 9.95
CA PHE A 90 -11.24 -6.59 8.58
C PHE A 90 -12.37 -6.96 7.60
N THR A 91 -12.69 -6.02 6.70
CA THR A 91 -13.79 -6.16 5.72
C THR A 91 -13.33 -5.92 4.28
N GLY A 92 -12.04 -5.67 4.07
CA GLY A 92 -11.44 -5.43 2.77
C GLY A 92 -11.06 -6.72 2.03
N THR A 93 -10.29 -6.56 0.96
CA THR A 93 -9.71 -7.68 0.21
C THR A 93 -8.28 -7.37 -0.21
N LEU A 94 -7.43 -8.39 -0.20
CA LEU A 94 -6.07 -8.33 -0.75
C LEU A 94 -5.99 -8.91 -2.16
N ILE A 95 -7.12 -9.28 -2.78
CA ILE A 95 -7.13 -9.74 -4.17
C ILE A 95 -6.96 -8.50 -5.06
N PRO A 96 -5.95 -8.48 -5.96
CA PRO A 96 -5.82 -7.42 -6.96
C PRO A 96 -7.15 -7.18 -7.68
N GLY A 97 -7.50 -5.91 -7.87
CA GLY A 97 -8.70 -5.49 -8.57
C GLY A 97 -8.44 -4.79 -9.88
#